data_AF-A0A2G4EWK5-F1
#
_entry.id   AF-A0A2G4EWK5-F1
#
_cell.length_a   1.000
_cell.length_b   1.000
_cell.length_c   1.000
_cell.angle_alpha   90.00
_cell.angle_beta   90.00
_cell.angle_gamma   90.00
#
_symmetry.space_group_name_H-M   'P 1'
#
loop_
_entity.id
_entity.type
_entity.pdbx_description
1 polymer ?
#
loop_
_entity_poly.entity_id
_entity_poly.type
_entity_poly.pdbx_seq_one_letter_code
_entity_poly.pdbx_strand_id
1 'polypeptide(L)'
;MQKRKKQQKKRSLLETVVGIGILAVIVLFTMEFSPSRSPSTITSITKPGCTIKGNISINTGNKFYHLLGMEDYESTVINPASGERWFCTESEAKANGWRKAPR
;
A
#
# COMPACT_ATOMS: atom_id res chain seq x y z
N MET A 1 16.25 -8.90 61.06
CA MET A 1 15.20 -8.94 60.00
C MET A 1 15.28 -7.84 58.93
N GLN A 2 16.08 -6.78 59.08
CA GLN A 2 16.12 -5.65 58.12
C GLN A 2 16.85 -5.94 56.78
N LYS A 3 17.80 -6.88 56.73
CA LYS A 3 18.54 -7.23 55.49
C LYS A 3 17.63 -7.78 54.38
N ARG A 4 16.63 -8.61 54.73
CA ARG A 4 15.68 -9.19 53.76
C ARG A 4 14.81 -8.13 53.08
N LYS A 5 14.33 -7.13 53.82
CA LYS A 5 13.54 -6.01 53.26
C LYS A 5 14.33 -5.17 52.26
N LYS A 6 15.61 -4.88 52.57
CA LYS A 6 16.51 -4.12 51.68
C LYS A 6 16.83 -4.88 50.39
N GLN A 7 16.98 -6.20 50.47
CA GLN A 7 17.26 -7.06 49.32
C GLN A 7 16.03 -7.27 48.42
N GLN A 8 14.84 -7.37 49.02
CA GLN A 8 13.58 -7.44 48.30
C GLN A 8 13.25 -6.13 47.57
N LYS A 9 13.53 -4.97 48.20
CA LYS A 9 13.36 -3.65 47.55
C LYS A 9 14.31 -3.47 46.36
N LYS A 10 15.56 -3.94 46.45
CA LYS A 10 16.52 -3.91 45.33
C LYS A 10 16.11 -4.80 44.16
N ARG A 11 15.59 -6.01 44.43
CA ARG A 11 15.05 -6.89 43.40
C ARG A 11 13.84 -6.27 42.72
N SER A 12 12.90 -5.71 43.48
CA SER A 12 11.73 -5.00 42.94
C SER A 12 12.10 -3.78 42.09
N LEU A 13 13.10 -2.99 42.52
CA LEU A 13 13.61 -1.86 41.74
C LEU A 13 14.27 -2.33 40.43
N LEU A 14 15.04 -3.42 40.47
CA LEU A 14 15.69 -3.98 39.29
C LEU A 14 14.66 -4.53 38.28
N GLU A 15 13.63 -5.25 38.74
CA GLU A 15 12.52 -5.72 37.90
C GLU A 15 11.79 -4.56 37.22
N THR A 16 11.55 -3.46 37.95
CA THR A 16 10.89 -2.26 37.42
C THR A 16 11.73 -1.59 36.35
N VAL A 17 13.06 -1.48 36.54
CA VAL A 17 13.98 -0.86 35.57
C VAL A 17 14.10 -1.70 34.30
N VAL A 18 14.17 -3.03 34.43
CA VAL A 18 14.20 -3.95 33.28
C VAL A 18 12.89 -3.87 32.48
N GLY A 19 11.73 -3.86 33.14
CA GLY A 19 10.43 -3.73 32.49
C GLY A 19 10.26 -2.41 31.72
N ILE A 20 10.71 -1.29 32.29
CA ILE A 20 10.68 0.02 31.62
C ILE A 20 11.62 0.04 30.40
N GLY A 21 12.81 -0.57 30.50
CA GLY A 21 13.75 -0.67 29.38
C GLY A 21 13.18 -1.47 28.21
N ILE A 22 12.53 -2.61 28.48
CA ILE A 22 11.88 -3.43 27.44
C ILE A 22 10.72 -2.67 26.79
N LEU A 23 9.88 -2.00 27.58
CA LEU A 23 8.79 -1.17 27.04
C LEU A 23 9.30 -0.03 26.16
N ALA A 24 10.37 0.65 26.57
CA ALA A 24 10.96 1.73 25.78
C ALA A 24 11.54 1.23 24.44
N VAL A 25 12.19 0.07 24.43
CA VAL A 25 12.74 -0.53 23.19
C VAL A 25 11.63 -1.00 22.25
N ILE A 26 10.53 -1.55 22.76
CA ILE A 26 9.36 -1.93 21.94
C ILE A 26 8.73 -0.69 21.30
N VAL A 27 8.58 0.41 22.04
CA VAL A 27 8.06 1.68 21.50
C VAL A 27 9.00 2.29 20.46
N LEU A 28 10.32 2.22 20.67
CA LEU A 28 11.28 2.64 19.64
C LEU A 28 11.17 1.79 18.36
N PHE A 29 11.00 0.47 18.51
CA PHE A 29 10.90 -0.44 17.37
C PHE A 29 9.58 -0.28 16.59
N THR A 30 8.48 0.12 17.24
CA THR A 30 7.21 0.42 16.55
C THR A 30 7.19 1.80 15.88
N MET A 31 8.07 2.73 16.27
CA MET A 31 8.13 4.07 15.67
C MET A 31 8.96 4.15 14.38
N GLU A 32 9.93 3.26 14.17
CA GLU A 32 10.78 3.23 12.95
C GLU A 32 10.15 2.49 11.75
N PHE A 33 9.05 1.77 11.95
CA PHE A 33 8.28 1.11 10.87
C PHE A 33 7.08 1.95 10.42
N SER A 34 7.27 3.25 10.28
CA SER A 34 6.41 4.02 9.37
C SER A 34 6.93 3.80 7.95
N PRO A 35 6.28 2.97 7.11
CA PRO A 35 6.60 2.98 5.70
C PRO A 35 6.21 4.37 5.20
N SER A 36 7.19 5.24 5.00
CA SER A 36 7.05 6.45 4.20
C SER A 36 6.70 6.03 2.76
N ARG A 37 5.44 5.65 2.54
CA ARG A 37 4.77 5.89 1.28
C ARG A 37 4.35 7.34 1.32
N SER A 38 5.30 8.21 1.02
CA SER A 38 5.00 9.55 0.54
C SER A 38 4.04 9.37 -0.64
N PRO A 39 2.77 9.80 -0.58
CA PRO A 39 2.02 9.97 -1.80
C PRO A 39 2.65 11.18 -2.47
N SER A 40 3.41 10.95 -3.54
CA SER A 40 3.91 12.02 -4.41
C SER A 40 2.70 12.80 -4.91
N THR A 41 2.35 13.83 -4.15
CA THR A 41 1.39 14.87 -4.48
C THR A 41 2.18 15.88 -5.30
N ILE A 42 2.54 15.49 -6.51
CA ILE A 42 3.11 16.39 -7.49
C ILE A 42 2.29 16.19 -8.76
N THR A 43 1.45 17.20 -9.04
CA THR A 43 0.97 17.55 -10.39
C THR A 43 -0.13 16.61 -10.94
N SER A 44 -1.44 16.79 -10.74
CA SER A 44 -2.28 18.00 -10.77
C SER A 44 -1.93 19.05 -11.84
N ILE A 45 -1.49 18.61 -13.02
CA ILE A 45 -1.63 19.37 -14.27
C ILE A 45 -1.98 18.32 -15.33
N THR A 46 -3.13 17.65 -15.26
CA THR A 46 -4.39 18.10 -15.86
C THR A 46 -5.43 17.04 -15.46
N LYS A 47 -6.56 17.38 -14.83
CA LYS A 47 -7.70 16.44 -14.76
C LYS A 47 -8.46 16.57 -16.08
N PRO A 48 -8.22 15.65 -17.03
CA PRO A 48 -9.16 14.56 -17.33
C PRO A 48 -8.56 13.25 -16.82
N GLY A 49 -9.02 12.82 -15.64
CA GLY A 49 -8.37 11.82 -14.81
C GLY A 49 -8.51 10.40 -15.36
N CYS A 50 -7.38 9.74 -15.58
CA CYS A 50 -7.22 8.34 -15.95
C CYS A 50 -7.69 7.99 -17.36
N THR A 51 -6.78 8.13 -18.33
CA THR A 51 -7.01 7.86 -19.76
C THR A 51 -6.61 6.44 -20.18
N ILE A 52 -6.26 5.57 -19.25
CA ILE A 52 -5.94 4.17 -19.58
C ILE A 52 -7.18 3.35 -19.29
N LYS A 53 -7.75 2.75 -20.34
CA LYS A 53 -8.97 1.94 -20.25
C LYS A 53 -8.61 0.48 -19.93
N GLY A 54 -9.13 -0.08 -18.84
CA GLY A 54 -8.92 -1.48 -18.48
C GLY A 54 -10.18 -2.33 -18.66
N ASN A 55 -10.26 -3.12 -19.72
CA ASN A 55 -11.34 -4.10 -20.00
C ASN A 55 -11.00 -5.57 -19.65
N ILE A 56 -12.03 -6.36 -19.36
CA ILE A 56 -11.92 -7.77 -19.03
C ILE A 56 -12.62 -8.58 -20.11
N SER A 57 -11.88 -9.45 -20.79
CA SER A 57 -12.45 -10.32 -21.83
C SER A 57 -13.44 -11.31 -21.20
N ILE A 58 -14.72 -11.21 -21.54
CA ILE A 58 -15.81 -12.03 -20.96
C ILE A 58 -15.56 -13.54 -21.20
N ASN A 59 -15.01 -13.89 -22.37
CA ASN A 59 -14.76 -15.29 -22.74
C ASN A 59 -13.54 -15.92 -22.04
N THR A 60 -12.55 -15.12 -21.66
CA THR A 60 -11.26 -15.64 -21.16
C THR A 60 -10.88 -15.13 -19.77
N GLY A 61 -11.60 -14.16 -19.22
CA GLY A 61 -11.27 -13.49 -17.96
C GLY A 61 -10.00 -12.65 -17.99
N ASN A 62 -9.41 -12.46 -19.17
CA ASN A 62 -8.13 -11.76 -19.31
C ASN A 62 -8.31 -10.26 -19.14
N LYS A 63 -7.43 -9.65 -18.34
CA LYS A 63 -7.46 -8.21 -18.01
C LYS A 63 -6.49 -7.45 -18.89
N PHE A 64 -7.00 -6.60 -19.77
CA PHE A 64 -6.19 -5.83 -20.70
C PHE A 64 -6.34 -4.33 -20.46
N TYR A 65 -5.24 -3.60 -20.59
CA TYR A 65 -5.27 -2.14 -20.56
C TYR A 65 -4.93 -1.55 -21.93
N HIS A 66 -5.65 -0.49 -22.27
CA HIS A 66 -5.57 0.25 -23.53
C HIS A 66 -5.13 1.69 -23.28
N LEU A 67 -4.15 2.14 -24.06
CA LEU A 67 -3.64 3.50 -24.04
C LEU A 67 -4.33 4.36 -25.10
N LEU A 68 -4.33 5.68 -24.89
CA LEU A 68 -4.70 6.66 -25.91
C LEU A 68 -3.87 6.44 -27.20
N GLY A 69 -4.55 6.40 -28.34
CA GLY A 69 -3.93 6.21 -29.66
C GLY A 69 -3.79 4.76 -30.12
N MET A 70 -4.29 3.79 -29.36
CA MET A 70 -4.44 2.40 -29.85
C MET A 70 -5.74 2.26 -30.65
N GLU A 71 -5.76 1.37 -31.66
CA GLU A 71 -6.93 1.19 -32.54
C GLU A 71 -8.21 0.85 -31.76
N ASP A 72 -8.10 -0.07 -30.80
CA ASP A 72 -9.25 -0.51 -30.00
C ASP A 72 -9.60 0.44 -28.83
N TYR A 73 -8.85 1.53 -28.64
CA TYR A 73 -9.06 2.39 -27.48
C TYR A 73 -10.46 3.03 -27.50
N GLU A 74 -10.91 3.53 -28.67
CA GLU A 74 -12.20 4.19 -28.81
C GLU A 74 -13.36 3.19 -28.65
N SER A 75 -13.24 2.01 -29.26
CA SER A 75 -14.22 0.94 -29.21
C SER A 75 -14.34 0.29 -27.83
N THR A 76 -13.29 0.36 -27.01
CA THR A 76 -13.30 -0.21 -25.65
C THR A 76 -14.18 0.65 -24.74
N VAL A 77 -15.31 0.09 -24.31
CA VAL A 77 -16.19 0.68 -23.30
C VAL A 77 -15.96 -0.04 -21.98
N ILE A 78 -15.74 0.73 -20.92
CA ILE A 78 -15.46 0.20 -19.58
C ILE A 78 -16.76 0.06 -18.80
N ASN A 79 -16.99 -1.13 -18.28
CA ASN A 79 -18.11 -1.48 -17.42
C ASN A 79 -17.62 -1.77 -15.98
N PRO A 80 -17.77 -0.80 -15.05
CA PRO A 80 -17.39 -0.98 -13.65
C PRO A 80 -18.06 -2.16 -12.95
N ALA A 81 -19.28 -2.53 -13.37
CA ALA A 81 -20.00 -3.66 -12.78
C ALA A 81 -19.31 -5.01 -13.05
N SER A 82 -18.61 -5.13 -14.17
CA SER A 82 -17.81 -6.31 -14.52
C SER A 82 -16.41 -6.29 -13.89
N GLY A 83 -16.09 -5.26 -13.09
CA GLY A 83 -14.76 -5.07 -12.48
C GLY A 83 -13.73 -4.42 -13.41
N GLU A 84 -14.17 -3.91 -14.56
CA GLU A 84 -13.39 -3.07 -15.46
C GLU A 84 -13.19 -1.67 -14.86
N ARG A 85 -12.08 -1.00 -15.16
CA ARG A 85 -11.78 0.32 -14.58
C ARG A 85 -10.80 1.11 -15.42
N TRP A 86 -10.72 2.41 -15.13
CA TRP A 86 -9.69 3.28 -15.68
C TRP A 86 -8.48 3.35 -14.76
N PHE A 87 -7.30 3.49 -15.36
CA PHE A 87 -6.03 3.70 -14.67
C PHE A 87 -5.42 5.03 -15.08
N CYS A 88 -4.66 5.62 -14.18
CA CYS A 88 -3.94 6.86 -14.45
C CYS A 88 -2.52 6.60 -14.96
N THR A 89 -1.94 5.44 -14.67
CA THR A 89 -0.61 5.05 -15.16
C THR A 89 -0.54 3.58 -15.61
N GLU A 90 0.35 3.26 -16.55
CA GLU A 90 0.59 1.85 -16.95
C GLU A 90 1.13 1.02 -15.78
N SER A 91 1.89 1.65 -14.87
CA SER A 91 2.42 0.99 -13.68
C SER A 91 1.30 0.57 -12.73
N GLU A 92 0.31 1.44 -12.53
CA GLU A 92 -0.90 1.13 -11.74
C GLU A 92 -1.69 -0.03 -12.35
N ALA A 93 -1.92 -0.02 -13.67
CA ALA A 93 -2.58 -1.12 -14.35
C ALA A 93 -1.83 -2.45 -14.14
N LYS A 94 -0.51 -2.45 -14.37
CA LYS A 94 0.36 -3.63 -14.16
C LYS A 94 0.36 -4.11 -12.71
N ALA A 95 0.40 -3.20 -11.73
CA ALA A 95 0.33 -3.52 -10.31
C ALA A 95 -1.01 -4.17 -9.92
N ASN A 96 -2.10 -3.81 -10.61
CA ASN A 96 -3.42 -4.43 -10.45
C ASN A 96 -3.56 -5.75 -11.25
N GLY A 97 -2.48 -6.27 -11.85
CA GLY A 97 -2.47 -7.52 -12.61
C GLY A 97 -3.03 -7.40 -14.04
N TRP A 98 -3.00 -6.20 -14.62
CA TRP A 98 -3.45 -5.96 -15.99
C TRP A 98 -2.28 -6.03 -16.96
N ARG A 99 -2.51 -6.62 -18.14
CA ARG A 99 -1.51 -6.70 -19.21
C ARG A 99 -1.85 -5.73 -20.34
N LYS A 100 -0.84 -5.30 -21.10
CA LYS A 100 -1.06 -4.41 -22.24
C LYS A 100 -1.85 -5.16 -23.30
N ALA A 101 -2.86 -4.53 -23.89
CA ALA A 101 -3.50 -5.11 -25.06
C ALA A 101 -2.48 -5.22 -26.20
N PRO A 102 -2.55 -6.27 -27.04
CA PRO A 102 -1.84 -6.27 -28.31
C PRO A 102 -2.25 -5.02 -29.12
N ARG A 103 -1.31 -4.49 -29.91
CA ARG A 103 -1.58 -3.34 -30.77
C ARG A 103 -2.63 -3.66 -31.80
#